data_AF-A0A258LFU3-F1
#
_entry.id   AF-A0A258LFU3-F1
#
_cell.length_a   1.000
_cell.length_b   1.000
_cell.length_c   1.000
_cell.angle_alpha   90.00
_cell.angle_beta   90.00
_cell.angle_gamma   90.00
#
_symmetry.space_group_name_H-M   'P 1'
#
loop_
_entity.id
_entity.type
_entity.pdbx_description
1 polymer ?
#
loop_
_entity_poly.entity_id
_entity_poly.type
_entity_poly.pdbx_seq_one_letter_code
_entity_poly.pdbx_strand_id
1 'polypeptide(L)' 'MSQCPICNKPTDPAHKPFCSKRCADVDLGRWLTESYSLPAKPAIEEEEEAE' A
#
# COMPACT_ATOMS: atom_id res chain seq x y z
N MET A 1 -7.12 -12.65 13.85
CA MET A 1 -7.04 -11.24 14.31
C MET A 1 -6.30 -10.45 13.25
N SER A 2 -6.84 -9.34 12.77
CA SER A 2 -6.16 -8.47 11.80
C SER A 2 -5.01 -7.71 12.46
N GLN A 3 -3.86 -7.67 11.79
CA GLN A 3 -2.68 -6.93 12.20
C GLN A 3 -2.61 -5.59 11.45
N CYS A 4 -2.10 -4.56 12.11
CA CYS A 4 -1.91 -3.25 11.50
C CYS A 4 -0.81 -3.32 10.41
N PRO A 5 -1.06 -2.92 9.15
CA PRO A 5 -0.09 -3.03 8.06
C PRO A 5 1.12 -2.09 8.22
N ILE A 6 1.07 -1.15 9.17
CA ILE A 6 2.14 -0.17 9.42
C ILE A 6 3.12 -0.63 10.50
N CYS A 7 2.64 -1.34 11.53
CA CYS A 7 3.47 -1.70 12.69
C CYS A 7 3.21 -3.10 13.28
N ASN A 8 2.37 -3.91 12.65
CA ASN A 8 2.03 -5.29 13.02
C ASN A 8 1.36 -5.49 14.40
N LYS A 9 1.02 -4.41 15.11
CA LYS A 9 0.22 -4.48 16.34
C LYS A 9 -1.22 -4.93 16.05
N PRO A 10 -1.94 -5.50 17.04
CA PRO A 10 -3.36 -5.80 16.91
C PRO A 10 -4.15 -4.56 16.47
N THR A 11 -5.07 -4.75 15.52
CA THR A 11 -5.95 -3.67 15.05
C THR A 11 -6.92 -3.23 16.15
N ASP A 12 -7.20 -1.92 16.17
CA ASP A 12 -8.21 -1.32 17.04
C ASP A 12 -9.51 -1.19 16.23
N PRO A 13 -10.66 -1.70 16.74
CA PRO A 13 -11.97 -1.54 16.09
C PRO A 13 -12.31 -0.13 15.62
N ALA A 14 -11.91 0.91 16.36
CA ALA A 14 -12.17 2.31 15.98
C ALA A 14 -11.28 2.81 14.82
N HIS A 15 -10.17 2.11 14.55
CA HIS A 15 -9.14 2.54 13.61
C HIS A 15 -8.82 1.50 12.52
N LYS A 16 -9.66 0.47 12.33
CA LYS A 16 -9.43 -0.58 11.31
C LYS A 16 -9.19 0.04 9.92
N PRO A 17 -8.18 -0.44 9.16
CA PRO A 17 -7.33 -1.61 9.39
C PRO A 17 -6.07 -1.37 10.26
N PHE A 18 -6.00 -0.27 11.01
CA PHE A 18 -4.84 0.14 11.79
C PHE A 18 -5.02 -0.08 13.31
N CYS A 19 -3.95 0.15 14.07
CA CYS A 19 -3.98 0.10 15.53
C CYS A 19 -4.19 1.49 16.18
N SER A 20 -4.15 2.59 15.41
CA SER A 20 -4.31 3.97 15.90
C SER A 20 -4.43 4.97 14.76
N LYS A 21 -4.93 6.18 15.04
CA LYS A 21 -4.90 7.33 14.10
C LYS A 21 -3.51 7.61 13.54
N ARG A 22 -2.45 7.54 14.37
CA ARG A 22 -1.07 7.77 13.92
C ARG A 22 -0.67 6.83 12.78
N CYS A 23 -1.04 5.55 12.84
CA CYS A 23 -0.73 4.61 11.76
C CYS A 23 -1.54 4.90 10.50
N ALA A 24 -2.79 5.34 10.63
CA ALA A 24 -3.59 5.77 9.49
C ALA A 24 -2.97 7.01 8.80
N ASP A 25 -2.50 7.99 9.58
CA ASP A 25 -1.83 9.19 9.05
C ASP A 25 -0.50 8.84 8.34
N VAL A 26 0.26 7.88 8.88
CA VAL A 26 1.50 7.38 8.24
C VAL A 26 1.22 6.70 6.91
N ASP A 27 0.17 5.87 6.85
CA ASP A 27 -0.25 5.23 5.60
C ASP A 27 -0.62 6.28 4.56
N LEU A 28 -1.46 7.26 4.94
CA LEU A 28 -1.82 8.38 4.09
C LEU A 28 -0.59 9.16 3.61
N GLY A 29 0.40 9.40 4.47
CA GLY A 29 1.66 10.02 4.10
C GLY A 29 2.36 9.27 2.98
N ARG A 30 2.46 7.94 3.06
CA ARG A 30 3.09 7.10 2.02
C ARG A 30 2.36 7.16 0.68
N TRP A 31 1.03 7.31 0.69
CA TRP A 31 0.24 7.54 -0.52
C TRP A 31 0.56 8.90 -1.15
N LEU A 32 0.60 9.95 -0.33
CA LEU A 32 0.84 11.32 -0.81
C LEU A 32 2.28 11.55 -1.29
N THR A 33 3.24 10.74 -0.82
CA THR A 33 4.65 10.83 -1.22
C THR A 33 5.03 9.81 -2.29
N GLU A 34 4.06 9.21 -2.98
CA GLU A 34 4.28 8.17 -4.02
C GLU A 34 5.19 7.02 -3.56
N SER A 35 5.22 6.75 -2.25
CA SER A 35 6.04 5.68 -1.69
C SER A 35 5.41 4.31 -1.92
N TYR A 36 4.10 4.27 -2.17
CA TYR A 36 3.44 3.11 -2.72
C TYR A 36 3.49 3.17 -4.25
N SER A 37 4.51 2.53 -4.82
CA SER A 37 4.66 2.34 -6.26
C SER A 37 4.67 0.85 -6.60
N LEU A 38 4.13 0.51 -7.76
CA LEU A 38 4.28 -0.83 -8.34
C LEU A 38 5.50 -0.78 -9.27
N PRO A 39 6.37 -1.80 -9.22
CA PRO A 39 7.45 -1.88 -10.19
C PRO A 39 6.85 -1.94 -11.59
N ALA A 40 7.39 -1.12 -12.50
CA ALA A 40 7.05 -1.26 -13.91
C ALA A 40 7.44 -2.67 -14.35
N LYS A 41 6.53 -3.36 -15.06
CA LYS A 41 6.98 -4.51 -15.84
C LYS A 41 8.03 -4.00 -16.83
N PRO A 42 9.13 -4.74 -17.05
CA PRO A 42 10.00 -4.40 -18.16
C PRO A 42 9.12 -4.27 -19.40
N ALA A 43 9.35 -3.23 -20.19
CA ALA A 43 8.77 -3.19 -21.53
C ALA A 43 9.28 -4.47 -22.20
N ILE A 44 8.41 -5.47 -22.31
CA ILE A 44 8.53 -6.38 -23.44
C ILE A 44 8.50 -5.44 -24.63
N GLU A 45 9.57 -5.40 -25.39
CA GLU A 45 9.54 -4.73 -26.69
C GLU A 45 8.26 -5.24 -27.35
N GLU A 46 7.33 -4.33 -27.63
CA GLU A 46 6.15 -4.64 -28.43
C GLU A 46 6.66 -4.93 -29.85
N GLU A 47 7.29 -6.10 -30.03
CA GLU A 47 7.42 -6.74 -31.31
C GLU A 47 6.10 -7.51 -31.54
N GLU A 48 5.27 -6.88 -32.37
CA GLU A 48 4.47 -7.53 -33.42
C GLU A 48 3.15 -8.24 -33.00
N GLU A 49 2.09 -7.86 -33.72
CA GLU A 49 0.79 -8.54 -33.89
C GLU A 49 -0.23 -8.52 -32.72
N ALA A 50 -1.08 -7.48 -32.75
CA ALA A 50 -2.52 -7.69 -32.58
C ALA A 50 -3.15 -7.82 -33.98
N GLU A 51 -3.33 -9.07 -34.45
CA GLU A 51 -4.41 -9.43 -35.38
C GLU A 51 -5.69 -9.74 -34.56
#